data_AF-A0A849Q5U0-F1
#
_entry.id   AF-A0A849Q5U0-F1
#
_cell.length_a   1.000
_cell.length_b   1.000
_cell.length_c   1.000
_cell.angle_alpha   90.00
_cell.angle_beta   90.00
_cell.angle_gamma   90.00
#
_symmetry.space_group_name_H-M   'P 1'
#
loop_
_entity.id
_entity.type
_entity.pdbx_description
1 polymer ?
#
loop_
_entity_poly.entity_id
_entity_poly.type
_entity_poly.pdbx_seq_one_letter_code
_entity_poly.pdbx_strand_id
1 'polypeptide(L)'
;MGDPVMDAYTKAYNDSGKTIQAFGVVTGSGQVLWQSDNWDLSADAKGLVSAVTSRAASVIQNQVKYSTLRTSPESLVARNTGGNGTLVLAKIEGDKWVVAWAAKDAAPDGIYVDVDRAAKSLKGKV
;
A
#
# COMPACT_ATOMS: atom_id res chain seq x y z
N MET A 1 -17.97 16.92 2.34
CA MET A 1 -17.45 15.76 3.09
C MET A 1 -16.15 15.37 2.43
N GLY A 2 -15.01 15.54 3.09
CA GLY A 2 -13.72 15.17 2.52
C GLY A 2 -13.53 13.66 2.59
N ASP A 3 -13.05 13.06 1.50
CA ASP A 3 -12.77 11.62 1.46
C ASP A 3 -11.79 11.24 2.57
N PRO A 4 -12.18 10.35 3.51
CA PRO A 4 -11.31 9.97 4.63
C PRO A 4 -10.00 9.35 4.16
N VAL A 5 -10.00 8.74 2.97
CA VAL A 5 -8.81 8.21 2.30
C VAL A 5 -7.84 9.32 1.88
N MET A 6 -8.35 10.44 1.39
CA MET A 6 -7.52 11.58 0.97
C MET A 6 -6.84 12.24 2.17
N ASP A 7 -7.54 12.34 3.30
CA ASP A 7 -6.98 12.84 4.55
C ASP A 7 -5.87 11.90 5.08
N ALA A 8 -6.13 10.59 5.08
CA ALA A 8 -5.15 9.58 5.47
C ALA A 8 -3.92 9.56 4.54
N TYR A 9 -4.13 9.69 3.23
CA TYR A 9 -3.05 9.83 2.25
C TYR A 9 -2.23 11.09 2.50
N THR A 10 -2.89 12.24 2.66
CA THR A 10 -2.22 13.52 2.92
C THR A 10 -1.38 13.46 4.19
N LYS A 11 -1.89 12.80 5.23
CA LYS A 11 -1.17 12.59 6.47
C LYS A 11 0.06 11.71 6.27
N ALA A 12 -0.11 10.53 5.65
CA ALA A 12 1.00 9.63 5.34
C ALA A 12 2.06 10.29 4.46
N TYR A 13 1.63 11.05 3.44
CA TYR A 13 2.51 11.83 2.57
C TYR A 13 3.37 12.82 3.35
N ASN A 14 2.78 13.56 4.29
CA ASN A 14 3.52 14.53 5.10
C ASN A 14 4.41 13.86 6.17
N ASP A 15 3.89 12.85 6.88
CA ASP A 15 4.65 12.10 7.91
C ASP A 15 5.87 11.39 7.31
N SER A 16 5.73 10.77 6.13
CA SER A 16 6.84 10.09 5.45
C SER A 16 7.83 11.05 4.78
N GLY A 17 7.66 12.37 4.92
CA GLY A 17 8.53 13.36 4.28
C GLY A 17 8.41 13.38 2.76
N LYS A 18 7.19 13.16 2.23
CA LYS A 18 6.84 13.19 0.81
C LYS A 18 7.44 12.05 -0.03
N THR A 19 7.83 10.97 0.63
CA THR A 19 8.42 9.78 -0.02
C THR A 19 7.36 8.81 -0.55
N ILE A 20 6.19 8.74 0.08
CA ILE A 20 4.99 8.10 -0.49
C ILE A 20 4.54 8.96 -1.66
N GLN A 21 4.36 8.38 -2.85
CA GLN A 21 3.92 9.12 -4.04
C GLN A 21 2.63 8.56 -4.65
N ALA A 22 2.23 7.35 -4.26
CA ALA A 22 0.96 6.77 -4.64
C ALA A 22 0.33 6.05 -3.45
N PHE A 23 -1.00 6.05 -3.41
CA PHE A 23 -1.77 5.44 -2.34
C PHE A 23 -3.07 4.88 -2.90
N GLY A 24 -3.58 3.84 -2.26
CA GLY A 24 -4.76 3.14 -2.70
C GLY A 24 -5.35 2.31 -1.58
N VAL A 25 -6.64 2.07 -1.68
CA VAL A 25 -7.43 1.26 -0.76
C VAL A 25 -8.15 0.22 -1.61
N VAL A 26 -7.93 -1.04 -1.27
CA VAL A 26 -8.46 -2.20 -1.99
C VAL A 26 -9.13 -3.15 -1.01
N THR A 27 -10.05 -3.97 -1.50
CA THR A 27 -10.65 -5.07 -0.73
C THR A 27 -9.94 -6.38 -1.02
N GLY A 28 -10.17 -7.39 -0.18
CA GLY A 28 -9.60 -8.73 -0.31
C GLY A 28 -10.07 -9.46 -1.56
N SER A 29 -11.22 -9.04 -2.09
CA SER A 29 -11.74 -9.48 -3.37
C SER A 29 -10.96 -8.90 -4.57
N GLY A 30 -10.08 -7.92 -4.35
CA GLY A 30 -9.36 -7.19 -5.37
C GLY A 30 -10.10 -5.98 -5.94
N GLN A 31 -11.16 -5.51 -5.26
CA GLN A 31 -11.88 -4.30 -5.68
C GLN A 31 -11.16 -3.06 -5.15
N VAL A 32 -10.83 -2.12 -6.02
CA VAL A 32 -10.28 -0.82 -5.61
C VAL A 32 -11.42 0.07 -5.11
N LEU A 33 -11.35 0.46 -3.85
CA LEU A 33 -12.28 1.44 -3.26
C LEU A 33 -11.83 2.86 -3.56
N TRP A 34 -10.52 3.08 -3.54
CA TRP A 34 -9.91 4.38 -3.79
C TRP A 34 -8.48 4.20 -4.28
N GLN A 35 -8.02 5.04 -5.20
CA GLN A 35 -6.61 5.11 -5.59
C GLN A 35 -6.27 6.54 -5.98
N SER A 36 -5.02 6.94 -5.80
CA SER A 36 -4.49 8.18 -6.33
C SER A 36 -4.37 8.13 -7.86
N ASP A 37 -4.53 9.25 -8.56
CA ASP A 37 -4.41 9.32 -10.03
C ASP A 37 -3.01 9.00 -10.59
N ASN A 38 -1.99 8.95 -9.72
CA ASN A 38 -0.61 8.65 -10.11
C ASN A 38 -0.35 7.19 -10.53
N TRP A 39 -1.31 6.28 -10.32
CA TRP A 39 -1.15 4.86 -10.64
C TRP A 39 -2.50 4.15 -10.81
N ASP A 40 -2.46 2.97 -11.41
CA ASP A 40 -3.59 2.06 -11.44
C ASP A 40 -3.31 0.79 -10.64
N LEU A 41 -4.21 0.49 -9.70
CA LEU A 41 -4.20 -0.75 -8.93
C LEU A 41 -5.28 -1.72 -9.37
N SER A 42 -6.23 -1.28 -10.22
CA SER A 42 -7.44 -2.05 -10.52
C SER A 42 -7.14 -3.42 -11.13
N ALA A 43 -6.10 -3.49 -11.97
CA ALA A 43 -5.65 -4.75 -12.57
C ALA A 43 -4.89 -5.67 -11.59
N ASP A 44 -4.08 -5.09 -10.70
CA ASP A 44 -3.12 -5.83 -9.86
C ASP A 44 -3.60 -6.06 -8.41
N ALA A 45 -4.61 -5.34 -7.94
CA ALA A 45 -5.07 -5.34 -6.55
C ALA A 45 -5.36 -6.75 -6.03
N LYS A 46 -6.03 -7.58 -6.84
CA LYS A 46 -6.34 -8.98 -6.49
C LYS A 46 -5.06 -9.80 -6.30
N GLY A 47 -4.08 -9.62 -7.18
CA GLY A 47 -2.78 -10.29 -7.10
C GLY A 47 -1.97 -9.84 -5.89
N LEU A 48 -1.99 -8.54 -5.60
CA LEU A 48 -1.31 -7.94 -4.45
C LEU A 48 -1.87 -8.49 -3.13
N VAL A 49 -3.19 -8.47 -2.92
CA VAL A 49 -3.78 -8.98 -1.68
C VAL A 49 -3.58 -10.49 -1.56
N SER A 50 -3.75 -11.25 -2.65
CA SER A 50 -3.49 -12.68 -2.67
C SER A 50 -2.03 -12.99 -2.30
N ALA A 51 -1.08 -12.16 -2.73
CA ALA A 51 0.32 -12.31 -2.38
C ALA A 51 0.62 -12.01 -0.91
N VAL A 52 -0.10 -11.09 -0.27
CA VAL A 52 0.00 -10.92 1.20
C VAL A 52 -0.47 -12.19 1.90
N THR A 53 -1.68 -12.66 1.56
CA THR A 53 -2.29 -13.85 2.18
C THR A 53 -1.46 -15.11 1.95
N SER A 54 -0.90 -15.28 0.75
CA SER A 54 -0.08 -16.43 0.37
C SER A 54 1.40 -16.27 0.75
N ARG A 55 1.79 -15.15 1.35
CA ARG A 55 3.19 -14.81 1.67
C ARG A 55 4.14 -14.98 0.48
N ALA A 56 3.72 -14.49 -0.68
CA ALA A 56 4.50 -14.63 -1.90
C ALA A 56 5.87 -13.95 -1.76
N ALA A 57 6.91 -14.56 -2.34
CA ALA A 57 8.26 -14.02 -2.33
C ALA A 57 8.42 -12.72 -3.16
N SER A 58 7.48 -12.44 -4.06
CA SER A 58 7.44 -11.21 -4.84
C SER A 58 6.02 -10.89 -5.30
N VAL A 59 5.77 -9.61 -5.54
CA VAL A 59 4.52 -9.11 -6.13
C VAL A 59 4.82 -8.37 -7.43
N ILE A 60 3.85 -8.32 -8.31
CA ILE A 60 3.94 -7.54 -9.56
C ILE A 60 2.86 -6.47 -9.49
N GLN A 61 3.26 -5.23 -9.76
CA GLN A 61 2.34 -4.11 -9.92
C GLN A 61 2.79 -3.32 -11.15
N ASN A 62 1.87 -3.05 -12.07
CA ASN A 62 2.11 -2.34 -13.31
C ASN A 62 3.33 -2.87 -14.10
N GLN A 63 3.43 -4.20 -14.26
CA GLN A 63 4.56 -4.90 -14.89
C GLN A 63 5.92 -4.75 -14.15
N VAL A 64 5.96 -4.08 -13.00
CA VAL A 64 7.14 -3.95 -12.15
C VAL A 64 7.10 -5.02 -11.06
N LYS A 65 8.17 -5.81 -10.98
CA LYS A 65 8.33 -6.85 -9.94
C LYS A 65 8.92 -6.26 -8.67
N TYR A 66 8.22 -6.38 -7.56
CA TYR A 66 8.69 -5.99 -6.23
C TYR A 66 8.98 -7.26 -5.42
N SER A 67 10.20 -7.38 -4.90
CA SER A 67 10.60 -8.49 -4.04
C SER A 67 10.10 -8.25 -2.62
N THR A 68 9.38 -9.22 -2.06
CA THR A 68 8.86 -9.13 -0.70
C THR A 68 10.02 -9.12 0.28
N LEU A 69 10.20 -8.02 1.02
CA LEU A 69 11.18 -7.89 2.09
C LEU A 69 10.65 -8.47 3.39
N ARG A 70 9.38 -8.18 3.69
CA ARG A 70 8.68 -8.64 4.88
C ARG A 70 7.23 -8.91 4.53
N THR A 71 6.68 -10.01 5.02
CA THR A 71 5.25 -10.29 4.91
C THR A 71 4.74 -10.87 6.22
N SER A 72 3.58 -10.38 6.62
CA SER A 72 2.83 -10.69 7.83
C SER A 72 1.36 -10.86 7.44
N PRO A 73 0.55 -11.52 8.27
CA PRO A 73 -0.89 -11.69 7.99
C PRO A 73 -1.67 -10.37 7.85
N GLU A 74 -1.10 -9.26 8.31
CA GLU A 74 -1.72 -7.95 8.34
C GLU A 74 -0.91 -6.88 7.59
N SER A 75 0.27 -7.22 7.05
CA SER A 75 1.12 -6.27 6.34
C SER A 75 2.10 -6.93 5.40
N LEU A 76 2.45 -6.26 4.30
CA LEU A 76 3.47 -6.71 3.37
C LEU A 76 4.31 -5.51 2.94
N VAL A 77 5.62 -5.67 2.94
CA VAL A 77 6.58 -4.69 2.45
C VAL A 77 7.37 -5.36 1.35
N ALA A 78 7.29 -4.82 0.15
CA ALA A 78 8.02 -5.30 -1.01
C ALA A 78 8.80 -4.15 -1.66
N ARG A 79 10.01 -4.42 -2.13
CA ARG A 79 10.88 -3.43 -2.76
C ARG A 79 11.31 -3.91 -4.13
N ASN A 80 11.32 -3.01 -5.10
CA ASN A 80 11.84 -3.31 -6.42
C ASN A 80 13.38 -3.25 -6.41
N THR A 81 14.03 -4.29 -6.91
CA THR A 81 15.49 -4.36 -7.01
C THR A 81 16.06 -3.49 -8.13
N GLY A 82 15.22 -3.07 -9.09
CA GLY A 82 15.57 -2.14 -10.17
C GLY A 82 15.46 -0.66 -9.79
N GLY A 83 15.20 -0.33 -8.52
CA GLY A 83 15.12 1.06 -8.07
C GLY A 83 13.77 1.76 -8.31
N ASN A 84 12.70 1.02 -8.66
CA ASN A 84 11.34 1.56 -8.79
C ASN A 84 10.62 1.75 -7.45
N GLY A 85 11.34 1.86 -6.34
CA GLY A 85 10.73 2.15 -5.04
C GLY A 85 10.29 0.94 -4.21
N THR A 86 9.43 1.22 -3.24
CA THR A 86 8.94 0.29 -2.23
C THR A 86 7.42 0.33 -2.18
N LEU A 87 6.80 -0.84 -2.26
CA LEU A 87 5.38 -1.07 -2.01
C LEU A 87 5.17 -1.50 -0.56
N VAL A 88 4.17 -0.91 0.07
CA VAL A 88 3.72 -1.26 1.41
C VAL A 88 2.23 -1.53 1.37
N LEU A 89 1.84 -2.68 1.88
CA LEU A 89 0.46 -3.06 2.10
C LEU A 89 0.22 -3.17 3.59
N ALA A 90 -0.87 -2.57 4.06
CA ALA A 90 -1.30 -2.65 5.45
C ALA A 90 -2.78 -2.95 5.52
N LYS A 91 -3.17 -3.88 6.39
CA LYS A 91 -4.56 -4.23 6.61
C LYS A 91 -5.29 -3.11 7.36
N ILE A 92 -6.46 -2.72 6.89
CA ILE A 92 -7.33 -1.73 7.55
C ILE A 92 -8.22 -2.44 8.56
N GLU A 93 -9.17 -3.23 8.05
CA GLU A 93 -10.18 -3.94 8.83
C GLU A 93 -10.85 -5.00 7.95
N GLY A 94 -11.15 -6.17 8.54
CA GLY A 94 -11.81 -7.26 7.83
C GLY A 94 -11.00 -7.72 6.63
N ASP A 95 -11.49 -7.42 5.43
CA ASP A 95 -10.85 -7.71 4.15
C ASP A 95 -10.32 -6.44 3.44
N LYS A 96 -10.29 -5.27 4.08
CA LYS A 96 -9.81 -4.03 3.44
C LYS A 96 -8.32 -3.82 3.68
N TRP A 97 -7.62 -3.34 2.65
CA TRP A 97 -6.18 -3.16 2.62
C TRP A 97 -5.84 -1.79 2.06
N VAL A 98 -4.88 -1.12 2.68
CA VAL A 98 -4.16 0.01 2.09
C VAL A 98 -2.99 -0.54 1.29
N VAL A 99 -2.77 0.04 0.13
CA VAL A 99 -1.56 -0.12 -0.67
C VAL A 99 -0.95 1.27 -0.84
N ALA A 100 0.31 1.42 -0.47
CA ALA A 100 1.06 2.64 -0.67
C ALA A 100 2.33 2.33 -1.45
N TRP A 101 2.66 3.21 -2.38
CA TRP A 101 3.91 3.16 -3.11
C TRP A 101 4.76 4.37 -2.74
N ALA A 102 6.04 4.09 -2.53
CA ALA A 102 7.01 5.07 -2.15
C ALA A 102 8.27 4.99 -3.00
N ALA A 103 8.92 6.14 -3.18
CA ALA A 103 10.17 6.25 -3.92
C ALA A 103 11.29 5.39 -3.32
N LYS A 104 12.34 5.09 -4.11
CA LYS A 104 13.48 4.25 -3.67
C LYS A 104 14.23 4.79 -2.46
N ASP A 105 14.18 6.10 -2.24
CA ASP A 105 14.87 6.80 -1.16
C ASP A 105 14.10 6.67 0.17
N ALA A 106 12.92 6.06 0.14
CA ALA A 106 12.13 5.75 1.31
C ALA A 106 12.77 4.72 2.25
N ALA A 107 12.76 5.03 3.55
CA ALA A 107 12.99 4.05 4.59
C ALA A 107 11.75 3.12 4.71
N PRO A 108 11.88 1.81 4.47
CA PRO A 108 10.75 0.88 4.45
C PRO A 108 10.08 0.75 5.82
N ASP A 109 10.86 0.82 6.91
CA ASP A 109 10.34 0.81 8.28
C ASP A 109 9.54 2.08 8.61
N GLY A 110 9.99 3.25 8.14
CA GLY A 110 9.28 4.52 8.37
C GLY A 110 7.94 4.55 7.64
N ILE A 111 7.96 4.25 6.34
CA ILE A 111 6.74 4.25 5.53
C ILE A 111 5.76 3.18 5.99
N TYR A 112 6.24 2.02 6.43
CA TYR A 112 5.36 1.04 7.02
C TYR A 112 4.57 1.61 8.20
N VAL A 113 5.23 2.33 9.12
CA VAL A 113 4.57 2.96 10.27
C VAL A 113 3.56 4.02 9.83
N ASP A 114 3.89 4.82 8.83
CA ASP A 114 3.02 5.88 8.32
C ASP A 114 1.77 5.30 7.63
N VAL A 115 1.96 4.28 6.81
CA VAL A 115 0.90 3.56 6.09
C VAL A 115 0.03 2.77 7.06
N ASP A 116 0.61 2.12 8.07
CA ASP A 116 -0.12 1.44 9.13
C ASP A 116 -0.98 2.42 9.95
N ARG A 117 -0.43 3.60 10.28
CA ARG A 117 -1.18 4.66 10.96
C ARG A 117 -2.31 5.20 10.09
N ALA A 118 -2.08 5.36 8.80
CA ALA A 118 -3.11 5.74 7.84
C ALA A 118 -4.21 4.67 7.75
N ALA A 119 -3.85 3.40 7.63
CA ALA A 119 -4.79 2.28 7.63
C ALA A 119 -5.63 2.24 8.91
N LYS A 120 -5.02 2.42 10.09
CA LYS A 120 -5.75 2.53 11.37
C LYS A 120 -6.68 3.73 11.43
N SER A 121 -6.35 4.84 10.77
CA SER A 121 -7.21 6.03 10.71
C SER A 121 -8.41 5.85 9.76
N LEU A 122 -8.30 4.93 8.80
CA LEU A 122 -9.36 4.53 7.88
C LEU A 122 -10.29 3.47 8.47
N LYS A 123 -9.85 2.74 9.48
CA LYS A 123 -10.67 1.77 10.21
C LYS A 123 -11.96 2.40 10.72
N GLY A 124 -13.11 1.84 10.34
CA GLY A 124 -14.44 2.38 10.66
C GLY A 124 -14.90 3.59 9.84
N LYS A 125 -14.06 4.12 8.92
CA LYS A 125 -14.40 5.21 8.00
C LYS A 125 -14.57 4.78 6.55
N VAL A 126 -14.04 3.61 6.18
CA VAL A 126 -14.14 3.01 4.85
C VAL A 126 -14.83 1.67 4.91
#